data_AF-A0A2T1KD87-F1
#
_entry.id   AF-A0A2T1KD87-F1
#
_cell.length_a   1.000
_cell.length_b   1.000
_cell.length_c   1.000
_cell.angle_alpha   90.00
_cell.angle_beta   90.00
_cell.angle_gamma   90.00
#
_symmetry.space_group_name_H-M   'P 1'
#
loop_
_entity.id
_entity.type
_entity.pdbx_description
1 polymer ?
#
loop_
_entity_poly.entity_id
_entity_poly.type
_entity_poly.pdbx_seq_one_letter_code
_entity_poly.pdbx_strand_id
1 'polypeptide(L)'
;MFESYLTGLLVCGGIIVAIGAQNAFVLSQAIRREHHWWSAGVCMTSDILLFTLGMFGVTAALLAMPQALEVLRWLGVVFLGWLAVQAFVRAGRGRAVLETGEDTRRSLKGVLLTTLAVTLLNPQVYLDTLLLIPAVGAQQASASGFVAGASSASVLWFGGLAWLGSSLAPVLSRPGAWRVIDGVIGLMMLAIALQLAFAGL
;
A
#
# COMPACT_ATOMS: atom_id res chain seq x y z
N MET A 1 -23.09 9.58 15.74
CA MET A 1 -21.62 9.83 15.71
C MET A 1 -20.83 8.57 16.06
N PHE A 2 -21.04 7.95 17.23
CA PHE A 2 -20.29 6.74 17.63
C PHE A 2 -20.51 5.54 16.70
N GLU A 3 -21.76 5.26 16.29
CA GLU A 3 -22.04 4.21 15.31
C GLU A 3 -21.33 4.48 13.98
N SER A 4 -21.41 5.71 13.47
CA SER A 4 -20.71 6.11 12.23
C SER A 4 -19.19 5.91 12.34
N TYR A 5 -18.61 6.22 13.49
CA TYR A 5 -17.21 5.96 13.79
C TYR A 5 -16.87 4.47 13.76
N LEU A 6 -17.65 3.62 14.43
CA LEU A 6 -17.43 2.17 14.42
C LEU A 6 -17.57 1.59 13.01
N THR A 7 -18.56 2.04 12.24
CA THR A 7 -18.72 1.62 10.84
C THR A 7 -17.51 2.03 10.00
N GLY A 8 -17.03 3.27 10.14
CA GLY A 8 -15.84 3.74 9.42
C GLY A 8 -14.59 2.94 9.79
N LEU A 9 -14.42 2.65 11.08
CA LEU A 9 -13.32 1.83 11.59
C LEU A 9 -13.35 0.41 10.98
N LEU A 10 -14.51 -0.25 10.97
CA LEU A 10 -14.65 -1.63 10.50
C LEU A 10 -14.56 -1.75 8.98
N VAL A 11 -15.20 -0.85 8.23
CA VAL A 11 -15.21 -0.86 6.76
C VAL A 11 -13.81 -0.56 6.23
N CYS A 12 -13.20 0.53 6.70
CA CYS A 12 -11.84 0.91 6.30
C CYS A 12 -10.83 -0.16 6.74
N GLY A 13 -10.94 -0.64 7.98
CA GLY A 13 -10.10 -1.72 8.49
C GLY A 13 -10.20 -3.00 7.65
N GLY A 14 -11.41 -3.45 7.33
CA GLY A 14 -11.61 -4.66 6.51
C GLY A 14 -10.99 -4.57 5.12
N ILE A 15 -11.09 -3.39 4.48
CA ILE A 15 -10.54 -3.16 3.14
C ILE A 15 -9.02 -3.03 3.18
N ILE A 16 -8.48 -2.22 4.10
CA ILE A 16 -7.03 -1.98 4.20
C ILE A 16 -6.26 -3.24 4.64
N VAL A 17 -6.89 -4.12 5.44
CA VAL A 17 -6.29 -5.39 5.87
C VAL A 17 -6.07 -6.35 4.71
N ALA A 18 -6.86 -6.26 3.63
CA ALA A 18 -6.66 -7.07 2.44
C ALA A 18 -5.22 -6.88 1.93
N ILE A 19 -4.45 -7.97 1.88
CA ILE A 19 -3.00 -7.92 1.65
C ILE A 19 -2.74 -7.55 0.17
N GLY A 20 -2.41 -6.27 -0.08
CA GLY A 20 -2.02 -5.74 -1.38
C GLY A 20 -0.53 -5.36 -1.49
N ALA A 21 -0.13 -4.79 -2.64
CA ALA A 21 1.24 -4.35 -2.89
C ALA A 21 1.74 -3.31 -1.88
N GLN A 22 0.87 -2.40 -1.42
CA GLN A 22 1.17 -1.37 -0.41
C GLN A 22 1.56 -2.01 0.92
N ASN A 23 0.76 -2.95 1.42
CA ASN A 23 1.02 -3.66 2.67
C ASN A 23 2.33 -4.47 2.59
N ALA A 24 2.55 -5.17 1.47
CA ALA A 24 3.76 -5.95 1.24
C ALA A 24 5.03 -5.08 1.22
N PHE A 25 4.94 -3.89 0.59
CA PHE A 25 6.06 -2.95 0.54
C PHE A 25 6.40 -2.37 1.91
N VAL A 26 5.40 -1.88 2.66
CA VAL A 26 5.58 -1.34 4.02
C VAL A 26 6.16 -2.42 4.94
N LEU A 27 5.64 -3.64 4.86
CA LEU A 27 6.16 -4.77 5.65
C LEU A 27 7.62 -5.08 5.31
N SER A 28 8.00 -5.05 4.03
CA SER A 28 9.41 -5.21 3.62
C SER A 28 10.30 -4.13 4.21
N GLN A 29 9.88 -2.86 4.19
CA GLN A 29 10.62 -1.75 4.81
C GLN A 29 10.70 -1.92 6.34
N ALA A 30 9.63 -2.38 6.98
CA ALA A 30 9.57 -2.65 8.42
C ALA A 30 10.57 -3.74 8.83
N ILE A 31 10.58 -4.87 8.13
CA ILE A 31 11.50 -5.97 8.41
C ILE A 31 12.97 -5.55 8.13
N ARG A 32 13.21 -4.71 7.12
CA ARG A 32 14.55 -4.15 6.84
C ARG A 32 14.97 -3.06 7.84
N ARG A 33 14.02 -2.56 8.65
CA ARG A 33 14.14 -1.36 9.50
C ARG A 33 14.59 -0.13 8.71
N GLU A 34 14.29 -0.08 7.41
CA GLU A 34 14.65 1.01 6.49
C GLU A 34 13.49 1.97 6.33
N HIS A 35 13.51 3.10 7.05
CA HIS A 35 12.51 4.19 6.90
C HIS A 35 11.03 3.74 6.99
N HIS A 36 10.75 2.64 7.68
CA HIS A 36 9.42 2.03 7.78
C HIS A 36 8.34 2.97 8.30
N TRP A 37 8.63 3.76 9.35
CA TRP A 37 7.70 4.78 9.86
C TRP A 37 7.37 5.86 8.83
N TRP A 38 8.31 6.22 7.97
CA TRP A 38 8.07 7.17 6.88
C TRP A 38 7.18 6.56 5.80
N SER A 39 7.40 5.30 5.44
CA SER A 39 6.50 4.60 4.49
C SER A 39 5.08 4.47 5.04
N ALA A 40 4.96 4.14 6.33
CA ALA A 40 3.67 4.03 7.01
C ALA A 40 2.97 5.39 7.07
N GLY A 41 3.70 6.46 7.40
CA GLY A 41 3.16 7.82 7.41
C GLY A 41 2.65 8.28 6.04
N VAL A 42 3.36 7.95 4.96
CA VAL A 42 2.89 8.21 3.58
C VAL A 42 1.60 7.44 3.29
N CYS A 43 1.51 6.17 3.67
CA CYS A 43 0.30 5.37 3.48
C CYS A 43 -0.88 5.96 4.25
N MET A 44 -0.70 6.24 5.54
CA MET A 44 -1.73 6.87 6.38
C MET A 44 -2.21 8.19 5.79
N THR A 45 -1.28 9.05 5.39
CA THR A 45 -1.62 10.37 4.82
C THR A 45 -2.34 10.23 3.49
N SER A 46 -1.88 9.33 2.62
CA SER A 46 -2.48 9.10 1.31
C SER A 46 -3.90 8.55 1.45
N ASP A 47 -4.10 7.54 2.30
CA ASP A 47 -5.42 6.95 2.53
C ASP A 47 -6.39 8.00 3.07
N ILE A 48 -5.98 8.75 4.12
CA ILE A 48 -6.81 9.78 4.74
C ILE A 48 -7.19 10.85 3.73
N LEU A 49 -6.24 11.32 2.94
CA LEU A 49 -6.52 12.29 1.88
C LEU A 49 -7.50 11.73 0.86
N LEU A 50 -7.25 10.52 0.35
CA LEU A 50 -8.07 9.94 -0.70
C LEU A 50 -9.51 9.70 -0.23
N PHE A 51 -9.76 8.96 0.85
CA PHE A 51 -11.16 8.75 1.26
C PHE A 51 -11.86 10.01 1.74
N THR A 52 -11.12 11.01 2.23
CA THR A 52 -11.70 12.33 2.54
C THR A 52 -12.12 13.04 1.26
N LEU A 53 -11.27 13.06 0.23
CA LEU A 53 -11.60 13.63 -1.08
C LEU A 53 -12.80 12.90 -1.72
N GLY A 54 -12.86 11.58 -1.58
CA GLY A 54 -13.99 10.78 -2.03
C GLY A 54 -15.29 11.13 -1.29
N MET A 55 -15.24 11.24 0.03
CA MET A 55 -16.38 11.63 0.87
C MET A 55 -16.92 13.03 0.54
N PHE A 56 -16.05 13.96 0.14
CA PHE A 56 -16.42 15.33 -0.20
C PHE A 56 -16.53 15.59 -1.71
N GLY A 57 -16.68 14.54 -2.52
CA GLY A 57 -17.22 14.65 -3.89
C GLY A 57 -16.21 14.71 -5.03
N VAL A 58 -14.93 14.44 -4.79
CA VAL A 58 -13.91 14.37 -5.88
C VAL A 58 -14.13 13.14 -6.79
N THR A 59 -14.93 12.17 -6.35
CA THR A 59 -15.26 10.96 -7.12
C THR A 59 -15.90 11.25 -8.48
N ALA A 60 -16.68 12.34 -8.59
CA ALA A 60 -17.30 12.74 -9.85
C ALA A 60 -16.29 13.13 -10.94
N ALA A 61 -15.14 13.70 -10.54
CA ALA A 61 -14.08 14.08 -11.48
C ALA A 61 -13.36 12.86 -12.08
N LEU A 62 -13.18 11.79 -11.30
CA LEU A 62 -12.58 10.54 -11.79
C LEU A 62 -13.48 9.81 -12.78
N LEU A 63 -14.78 9.74 -12.51
CA LEU A 63 -15.75 9.14 -13.43
C LEU A 63 -15.85 9.90 -14.76
N ALA A 64 -15.50 11.20 -14.78
CA ALA A 64 -15.47 12.01 -15.98
C ALA A 64 -14.20 11.81 -16.84
N MET A 65 -13.17 11.13 -16.33
CA MET A 65 -11.87 10.94 -17.02
C MET A 65 -11.46 9.46 -17.11
N PRO A 66 -12.23 8.59 -17.77
CA PRO A 66 -11.91 7.16 -17.89
C PRO A 66 -10.55 6.91 -18.56
N GLN A 67 -10.12 7.78 -19.48
CA GLN A 67 -8.80 7.69 -20.12
C GLN A 67 -7.64 7.88 -19.13
N ALA A 68 -7.80 8.72 -18.10
CA ALA A 68 -6.76 8.94 -17.11
C ALA A 68 -6.54 7.68 -16.26
N LEU A 69 -7.62 7.00 -15.90
CA LEU A 69 -7.58 5.72 -15.20
C LEU A 69 -6.91 4.62 -16.04
N GLU A 70 -7.12 4.61 -17.36
CA GLU A 70 -6.46 3.65 -18.25
C GLU A 70 -4.96 3.92 -18.41
N VAL A 71 -4.54 5.18 -18.54
CA VAL A 71 -3.12 5.55 -18.56
C VAL A 71 -2.46 5.16 -17.24
N LEU A 72 -3.13 5.44 -16.12
CA LEU A 72 -2.63 5.11 -14.78
C LEU A 72 -2.52 3.60 -14.58
N ARG A 73 -3.48 2.82 -15.09
CA ARG A 73 -3.44 1.35 -15.11
C ARG A 73 -2.18 0.86 -15.80
N TRP A 74 -1.88 1.32 -17.01
CA TRP A 74 -0.69 0.88 -17.74
C TRP A 74 0.62 1.33 -17.09
N LEU A 75 0.68 2.55 -16.54
CA LEU A 75 1.81 3.00 -15.73
C LEU A 75 2.03 2.10 -14.51
N GLY A 76 0.95 1.72 -13.83
CA GLY A 76 0.95 0.76 -12.73
C GLY A 76 1.47 -0.61 -13.13
N VAL A 77 1.02 -1.15 -14.27
CA VAL A 77 1.50 -2.44 -14.82
C VAL A 77 3.02 -2.41 -15.01
N VAL A 78 3.54 -1.39 -15.70
CA VAL A 78 4.98 -1.27 -15.95
C VAL A 78 5.77 -1.12 -14.65
N PHE A 79 5.30 -0.27 -13.74
CA PHE A 79 5.97 -0.02 -12.47
C PHE A 79 5.98 -1.22 -11.53
N LEU A 80 4.82 -1.88 -11.35
CA LEU A 80 4.71 -3.08 -10.52
C LEU A 80 5.48 -4.26 -11.13
N GLY A 81 5.45 -4.41 -12.45
CA GLY A 81 6.27 -5.40 -13.16
C GLY A 81 7.76 -5.18 -12.92
N TRP A 82 8.22 -3.92 -13.01
CA TRP A 82 9.60 -3.55 -12.67
C TRP A 82 9.94 -3.93 -11.22
N LEU A 83 9.07 -3.60 -10.26
CA LEU A 83 9.31 -3.93 -8.85
C LEU A 83 9.32 -5.44 -8.60
N ALA A 84 8.47 -6.20 -9.29
CA ALA A 84 8.44 -7.66 -9.23
C ALA A 84 9.77 -8.25 -9.71
N VAL A 85 10.29 -7.78 -10.85
CA VAL A 85 11.61 -8.19 -11.36
C VAL A 85 12.71 -7.88 -10.35
N GLN A 86 12.72 -6.67 -9.77
CA GLN A 86 13.70 -6.33 -8.73
C GLN A 86 13.58 -7.23 -7.49
N ALA A 87 12.36 -7.61 -7.09
CA ALA A 87 12.13 -8.52 -5.98
C ALA A 87 12.65 -9.94 -6.29
N PHE A 88 12.38 -10.48 -7.48
CA PHE A 88 12.88 -11.80 -7.89
C PHE A 88 14.39 -11.84 -8.04
N VAL A 89 15.02 -10.79 -8.59
CA VAL A 89 16.48 -10.68 -8.67
C VAL A 89 17.11 -10.73 -7.27
N ARG A 90 16.50 -10.07 -6.28
CA ARG A 90 16.97 -10.11 -4.88
C ARG A 90 16.78 -11.49 -4.25
N ALA A 91 15.63 -12.13 -4.48
CA ALA A 91 15.37 -13.48 -4.00
C ALA A 91 16.37 -14.50 -4.59
N GLY A 92 16.68 -14.39 -5.88
CA GLY A 92 17.61 -15.28 -6.59
C GLY A 92 19.07 -15.07 -6.19
N ARG A 93 19.55 -13.83 -6.05
CA ARG A 93 20.95 -13.55 -5.68
C ARG A 93 21.28 -14.01 -4.27
N GLY A 94 20.36 -13.91 -3.31
CA GLY A 94 20.66 -14.16 -1.90
C GLY A 94 21.83 -13.33 -1.38
N ARG A 95 22.14 -13.46 -0.09
CA ARG A 95 23.04 -12.52 0.61
C ARG A 95 24.53 -12.55 0.18
N ALA A 96 24.94 -13.39 -0.77
CA ALA A 96 26.36 -13.55 -1.15
C ALA A 96 27.00 -12.30 -1.80
N VAL A 97 26.20 -11.27 -2.14
CA VAL A 97 26.69 -10.00 -2.69
C VAL A 97 26.50 -8.82 -1.72
N LEU A 98 25.90 -9.03 -0.54
CA LEU A 98 25.68 -7.97 0.45
C LEU A 98 26.85 -7.80 1.44
N GLU A 99 27.89 -8.64 1.37
CA GLU A 99 29.11 -8.47 2.17
C GLU A 99 30.29 -7.88 1.37
N THR A 100 30.15 -7.69 0.05
CA THR A 100 31.26 -7.26 -0.82
C THR A 100 31.00 -5.99 -1.62
N GLY A 101 29.91 -5.27 -1.39
CA GLY A 101 29.67 -3.98 -2.02
C GLY A 101 28.88 -3.07 -1.10
N GLU A 102 29.42 -1.86 -0.87
CA GLU A 102 28.82 -0.72 -0.16
C GLU A 102 27.31 -0.84 0.07
N ASP A 103 26.96 -1.07 1.34
CA ASP A 103 25.62 -1.18 1.88
C ASP A 103 24.85 0.13 1.61
N THR A 104 24.32 0.26 0.40
CA THR A 104 23.52 1.39 -0.04
C THR A 104 22.13 1.22 0.57
N ARG A 105 22.04 1.50 1.88
CA ARG A 105 20.76 1.73 2.56
C ARG A 105 19.86 2.53 1.63
N ARG A 106 18.66 2.04 1.39
CA ARG A 106 17.71 2.74 0.51
C ARG A 106 17.55 4.18 1.00
N SER A 107 17.81 5.14 0.13
CA SER A 107 17.63 6.54 0.47
C SER A 107 16.17 6.80 0.87
N LEU A 108 15.96 7.67 1.87
CA LEU A 108 14.62 8.07 2.30
C LEU A 108 13.75 8.49 1.11
N LYS A 109 14.33 9.28 0.18
CA LYS A 109 13.66 9.70 -1.05
C LYS A 109 13.19 8.52 -1.90
N GLY A 110 14.02 7.48 -2.06
CA GLY A 110 13.65 6.27 -2.78
C GLY A 110 12.51 5.50 -2.13
N VAL A 111 12.51 5.37 -0.80
CA VAL A 111 11.42 4.72 -0.06
C VAL A 111 10.12 5.50 -0.20
N LEU A 112 10.15 6.83 -0.02
CA LEU A 112 8.98 7.70 -0.14
C LEU A 112 8.38 7.66 -1.55
N LEU A 113 9.22 7.81 -2.59
CA LEU A 113 8.78 7.75 -3.99
C LEU A 113 8.20 6.39 -4.35
N THR A 114 8.84 5.30 -3.90
CA THR A 114 8.33 3.95 -4.16
C THR A 114 7.01 3.71 -3.42
N THR A 115 6.88 4.20 -2.18
CA THR A 115 5.62 4.10 -1.42
C THR A 115 4.51 4.84 -2.14
N LEU A 116 4.75 6.10 -2.52
CA LEU A 116 3.78 6.90 -3.29
C LEU A 116 3.42 6.24 -4.62
N ALA A 117 4.40 5.69 -5.35
CA ALA A 117 4.15 5.04 -6.62
C ALA A 117 3.37 3.73 -6.44
N VAL A 118 3.67 2.91 -5.43
CA VAL A 118 2.89 1.69 -5.13
C VAL A 118 1.45 2.04 -4.73
N THR A 119 1.25 3.12 -3.98
CA THR A 119 -0.09 3.60 -3.59
C THR A 119 -0.85 4.17 -4.79
N LEU A 120 -0.31 5.18 -5.46
CA LEU A 120 -1.02 5.97 -6.47
C LEU A 120 -1.04 5.32 -7.87
N LEU A 121 -0.06 4.50 -8.24
CA LEU A 121 -0.12 3.78 -9.53
C LEU A 121 -0.97 2.51 -9.45
N ASN A 122 -1.47 2.15 -8.26
CA ASN A 122 -2.40 1.05 -8.11
C ASN A 122 -3.84 1.55 -8.32
N PRO A 123 -4.49 1.28 -9.46
CA PRO A 123 -5.81 1.82 -9.71
C PRO A 123 -6.88 1.29 -8.73
N GLN A 124 -6.62 0.16 -8.08
CA GLN A 124 -7.49 -0.37 -7.02
C GLN A 124 -7.60 0.59 -5.84
N VAL A 125 -6.57 1.40 -5.56
CA VAL A 125 -6.65 2.40 -4.48
C VAL A 125 -7.79 3.38 -4.71
N TYR A 126 -8.06 3.76 -5.97
CA TYR A 126 -9.11 4.73 -6.29
C TYR A 126 -10.49 4.10 -6.14
N LEU A 127 -10.65 2.83 -6.51
CA LEU A 127 -11.90 2.10 -6.29
C LEU A 127 -12.20 1.98 -4.79
N ASP A 128 -11.20 1.61 -3.99
CA ASP A 128 -11.38 1.38 -2.56
C ASP A 128 -11.62 2.71 -1.81
N THR A 129 -10.77 3.70 -2.05
CA THR A 129 -10.75 4.95 -1.27
C THR A 129 -11.66 6.04 -1.82
N LEU A 130 -11.92 6.11 -3.14
CA LEU A 130 -12.75 7.18 -3.70
C LEU A 130 -14.17 6.74 -4.04
N LEU A 131 -14.42 5.44 -4.20
CA LEU A 131 -15.76 4.92 -4.49
C LEU A 131 -16.33 4.14 -3.32
N LEU A 132 -15.69 3.05 -2.89
CA LEU A 132 -16.29 2.08 -1.98
C LEU A 132 -16.42 2.61 -0.54
N ILE A 133 -15.31 3.06 0.06
CA ILE A 133 -15.33 3.62 1.43
C ILE A 133 -16.27 4.85 1.50
N PRO A 134 -16.21 5.82 0.57
CA PRO A 134 -17.13 6.95 0.56
C PRO A 134 -18.60 6.59 0.32
N ALA A 135 -18.91 5.59 -0.50
CA ALA A 135 -20.28 5.16 -0.74
C ALA A 135 -20.97 4.65 0.54
N VAL A 136 -20.22 3.98 1.42
CA VAL A 136 -20.73 3.61 2.75
C VAL A 136 -20.79 4.83 3.66
N GLY A 137 -19.75 5.66 3.67
CA GLY A 137 -19.70 6.86 4.51
C GLY A 137 -20.80 7.88 4.22
N ALA A 138 -21.23 8.01 2.96
CA ALA A 138 -22.31 8.89 2.54
C ALA A 138 -23.69 8.48 3.09
N GLN A 139 -23.86 7.20 3.46
CA GLN A 139 -25.09 6.68 4.06
C GLN A 139 -25.12 6.86 5.59
N GLN A 140 -24.00 7.28 6.19
CA GLN A 140 -23.91 7.42 7.64
C GLN A 140 -24.47 8.75 8.13
N ALA A 141 -25.14 8.72 9.29
CA ALA A 141 -25.68 9.90 9.95
C ALA A 141 -24.63 10.97 10.31
N SER A 142 -23.34 10.60 10.41
CA SER A 142 -22.23 11.53 10.66
C SER A 142 -21.03 11.18 9.79
N ALA A 143 -20.86 11.95 8.71
CA ALA A 143 -19.71 11.84 7.81
C ALA A 143 -18.38 12.07 8.53
N SER A 144 -18.29 13.07 9.40
CA SER A 144 -17.08 13.35 10.19
C SER A 144 -16.75 12.22 11.17
N GLY A 145 -17.76 11.62 11.82
CA GLY A 145 -17.57 10.44 12.66
C GLY A 145 -17.04 9.24 11.87
N PHE A 146 -17.60 9.00 10.68
CA PHE A 146 -17.14 7.93 9.78
C PHE A 146 -15.69 8.14 9.31
N VAL A 147 -15.35 9.33 8.83
CA VAL A 147 -13.98 9.69 8.39
C VAL A 147 -12.98 9.55 9.54
N ALA A 148 -13.36 9.95 10.76
CA ALA A 148 -12.51 9.76 11.94
C ALA A 148 -12.28 8.27 12.24
N GLY A 149 -13.32 7.44 12.14
CA GLY A 149 -13.20 5.98 12.29
C GLY A 149 -12.30 5.35 11.24
N ALA A 150 -12.49 5.72 9.97
CA ALA A 150 -11.68 5.24 8.86
C ALA A 150 -10.21 5.66 8.99
N SER A 151 -9.96 6.89 9.45
CA SER A 151 -8.61 7.40 9.71
C SER A 151 -7.92 6.63 10.84
N SER A 152 -8.65 6.36 11.93
CA SER A 152 -8.14 5.53 13.03
C SER A 152 -7.76 4.12 12.54
N ALA A 153 -8.55 3.51 11.65
CA ALA A 153 -8.24 2.19 11.10
C ALA A 153 -6.91 2.19 10.32
N SER A 154 -6.71 3.16 9.43
CA SER A 154 -5.46 3.28 8.64
C SER A 154 -4.25 3.50 9.55
N VAL A 155 -4.37 4.40 10.54
CA VAL A 155 -3.28 4.67 11.51
C VAL A 155 -2.94 3.44 12.34
N LEU A 156 -3.95 2.76 12.90
CA LEU A 156 -3.74 1.56 13.71
C LEU A 156 -3.12 0.44 12.89
N TRP A 157 -3.58 0.24 11.64
CA TRP A 157 -3.07 -0.81 10.78
C TRP A 157 -1.64 -0.56 10.31
N PHE A 158 -1.36 0.57 9.66
CA PHE A 158 -0.02 0.84 9.15
C PHE A 158 1.00 1.07 10.28
N GLY A 159 0.55 1.64 11.42
CA GLY A 159 1.37 1.73 12.63
C GLY A 159 1.68 0.35 13.19
N GLY A 160 0.68 -0.53 13.24
CA GLY A 160 0.83 -1.93 13.61
C GLY A 160 1.78 -2.70 12.68
N LEU A 161 1.64 -2.56 11.36
CA LEU A 161 2.53 -3.20 10.38
C LEU A 161 3.98 -2.72 10.52
N ALA A 162 4.19 -1.42 10.67
CA ALA A 162 5.52 -0.83 10.86
C ALA A 162 6.16 -1.34 12.16
N TRP A 163 5.40 -1.36 13.26
CA TRP A 163 5.87 -1.81 14.56
C TRP A 163 6.11 -3.32 14.60
N LEU A 164 5.12 -4.14 14.23
CA LEU A 164 5.22 -5.60 14.21
C LEU A 164 6.29 -6.08 13.23
N GLY A 165 6.34 -5.51 12.02
CA GLY A 165 7.33 -5.88 11.02
C GLY A 165 8.76 -5.60 11.48
N SER A 166 9.00 -4.45 12.14
CA SER A 166 10.32 -4.12 12.69
C SER A 166 10.67 -4.94 13.94
N SER A 167 9.68 -5.33 14.73
CA SER A 167 9.86 -6.16 15.92
C SER A 167 10.16 -7.62 15.57
N LEU A 168 9.64 -8.11 14.45
CA LEU A 168 9.92 -9.44 13.90
C LEU A 168 11.20 -9.51 13.06
N ALA A 169 11.81 -8.36 12.73
CA ALA A 169 13.06 -8.28 11.98
C ALA A 169 14.20 -9.15 12.54
N PRO A 170 14.44 -9.22 13.88
CA PRO A 170 15.48 -10.07 14.44
C PRO A 170 15.22 -11.56 14.18
N VAL A 171 13.95 -11.99 14.21
CA VAL A 171 13.54 -13.38 14.00
C VAL A 171 13.60 -13.77 12.52
N LEU A 172 13.29 -12.82 11.62
CA LEU A 172 13.29 -12.98 10.17
C LEU A 172 14.65 -12.68 9.52
N SER A 173 15.69 -12.41 10.31
CA SER A 173 17.06 -12.11 9.84
C SER A 173 17.78 -13.29 9.16
N ARG A 174 17.13 -14.48 9.09
CA ARG A 174 17.66 -15.66 8.42
C ARG A 174 17.66 -15.49 6.89
N PRO A 175 18.75 -15.85 6.18
CA PRO A 175 18.85 -15.69 4.73
C PRO A 175 17.72 -16.36 3.93
N GLY A 176 17.21 -17.51 4.40
CA GLY A 176 16.09 -18.20 3.79
C GLY A 176 14.76 -17.44 3.90
N ALA A 177 14.49 -16.81 5.05
CA ALA A 177 13.28 -16.03 5.27
C ALA A 177 13.23 -14.82 4.33
N TRP A 178 14.35 -14.15 4.11
CA TRP A 178 14.46 -13.04 3.15
C TRP A 178 14.16 -13.44 1.71
N ARG A 179 14.68 -14.58 1.26
CA ARG A 179 14.38 -15.09 -0.08
C ARG A 179 12.90 -15.38 -0.27
N VAL A 180 12.26 -15.97 0.75
CA VAL A 180 10.81 -16.22 0.73
C VAL A 180 10.04 -14.91 0.73
N ILE A 181 10.41 -13.95 1.58
CA ILE A 181 9.74 -12.64 1.65
C ILE A 181 9.86 -11.90 0.30
N ASP A 182 11.07 -11.75 -0.24
CA ASP A 182 11.27 -11.07 -1.53
C ASP A 182 10.59 -11.85 -2.67
N GLY A 183 10.55 -13.18 -2.61
CA GLY A 183 9.82 -14.02 -3.56
C GLY A 183 8.30 -13.83 -3.49
N VAL A 184 7.72 -13.80 -2.30
CA VAL A 184 6.28 -13.55 -2.08
C VAL A 184 5.91 -12.13 -2.52
N ILE A 185 6.71 -11.13 -2.16
CA ILE A 185 6.49 -9.74 -2.61
C ILE A 185 6.55 -9.66 -4.14
N GLY A 186 7.57 -10.29 -4.76
CA GLY A 186 7.70 -10.32 -6.21
C GLY A 186 6.50 -10.99 -6.88
N LEU A 187 6.05 -12.12 -6.34
CA LEU A 187 4.87 -12.84 -6.83
C LEU A 187 3.60 -12.01 -6.68
N MET A 188 3.40 -11.34 -5.56
CA MET A 188 2.26 -10.43 -5.36
C MET A 188 2.28 -9.26 -6.34
N MET A 189 3.43 -8.59 -6.51
CA MET A 189 3.56 -7.46 -7.43
C MET A 189 3.33 -7.90 -8.88
N LEU A 190 3.84 -9.07 -9.26
CA LEU A 190 3.58 -9.66 -10.57
C LEU A 190 2.10 -10.01 -10.74
N ALA A 191 1.48 -10.66 -9.76
CA ALA A 191 0.07 -11.03 -9.81
C ALA A 191 -0.82 -9.80 -9.98
N ILE A 192 -0.56 -8.73 -9.23
CA ILE A 192 -1.29 -7.46 -9.35
C ILE A 192 -1.04 -6.82 -10.71
N ALA A 193 0.21 -6.80 -11.20
CA ALA A 193 0.52 -6.28 -12.54
C ALA A 193 -0.21 -7.06 -13.66
N LEU A 194 -0.29 -8.39 -13.57
CA LEU A 194 -1.00 -9.22 -14.53
C LEU A 194 -2.52 -9.03 -14.43
N GLN A 195 -3.06 -8.95 -13.21
CA GLN A 195 -4.47 -8.63 -12.98
C GLN A 195 -4.81 -7.28 -13.62
N LEU A 196 -4.00 -6.26 -13.41
CA LEU A 196 -4.17 -4.95 -14.01
C LEU A 196 -4.09 -4.97 -15.54
N ALA A 197 -3.21 -5.79 -16.11
CA ALA A 197 -3.05 -5.91 -17.55
C ALA A 197 -4.25 -6.61 -18.22
N PHE A 198 -4.75 -7.70 -17.62
CA PHE A 198 -5.72 -8.61 -18.26
C PHE A 198 -7.15 -8.46 -17.77
N ALA A 199 -7.39 -8.14 -16.50
CA ALA A 199 -8.74 -8.06 -15.94
C ALA A 199 -9.39 -6.68 -16.14
N GLY A 200 -8.62 -5.67 -16.56
CA GLY A 200 -9.11 -4.30 -16.61
C GLY A 200 -9.36 -3.71 -15.22
N LEU A 201 -9.98 -2.53 -15.20
CA LEU A 201 -10.45 -1.83 -13.99
C LEU A 201 -11.83 -2.33 -13.56
#